data_AF-A0A7X7YJH5-F1
#
_entry.id   AF-A0A7X7YJH5-F1
#
_cell.length_a   1.000
_cell.length_b   1.000
_cell.length_c   1.000
_cell.angle_alpha   90.00
_cell.angle_beta   90.00
_cell.angle_gamma   90.00
#
_symmetry.space_group_name_H-M   'P 1'
#
loop_
_entity.id
_entity.type
_entity.pdbx_description
1 polymer ?
#
loop_
_entity_poly.entity_id
_entity_poly.type
_entity_poly.pdbx_seq_one_letter_code
_entity_poly.pdbx_strand_id
1 'polypeptide(L)'
;MVTGEDDAARAIVPRLKAVDADLTRIKILEYPCLDLFLSSAPLVVEAQRIPDCKLIIIDPVTAFMGACNQNDNSEVRRVMRGLGDVAVKTNTAIVLVTHLSKKIELGVKLRVLGSVGFAAAARSVWVVFQKPEDADTRLPSPVRPSGSMGRGFTKHGNRSRGSGC
;
A
#
# COMPACT_ATOMS: atom_id res chain seq x y z
N MET A 1 5.71 -8.73 3.14
CA MET A 1 5.21 -7.39 3.51
C MET A 1 6.36 -6.63 4.13
N VAL A 2 6.64 -5.43 3.64
CA VAL A 2 7.62 -4.50 4.21
C VAL A 2 6.82 -3.45 4.95
N THR A 3 7.04 -3.31 6.26
CA THR A 3 6.31 -2.37 7.14
C THR A 3 7.25 -1.32 7.69
N GLY A 4 6.80 -0.06 7.73
CA GLY A 4 7.54 1.07 8.29
C GLY A 4 6.79 1.85 9.38
N GLU A 5 5.50 1.57 9.59
CA GLU A 5 4.65 2.29 10.56
C GLU A 5 4.09 1.36 11.65
N ASP A 6 3.54 0.22 11.25
CA ASP A 6 2.85 -0.70 12.17
C ASP A 6 3.79 -1.80 12.66
N ASP A 7 3.81 -2.00 13.98
CA ASP A 7 4.51 -3.10 14.65
C ASP A 7 3.92 -4.46 14.23
N ALA A 8 4.78 -5.39 13.81
CA ALA A 8 4.36 -6.67 13.28
C ALA A 8 3.54 -7.49 14.29
N ALA A 9 4.00 -7.57 15.53
CA ALA A 9 3.42 -8.42 16.56
C ALA A 9 2.13 -7.82 17.16
N ARG A 10 2.08 -6.50 17.31
CA ARG A 10 0.99 -5.78 17.98
C ARG A 10 -0.12 -5.35 17.04
N ALA A 11 0.18 -5.06 15.77
CA ALA A 11 -0.80 -4.51 14.83
C ALA A 11 -1.06 -5.45 13.64
N ILE A 12 -0.02 -5.88 12.94
CA ILE A 12 -0.18 -6.60 11.65
C ILE A 12 -0.68 -8.04 11.88
N VAL A 13 0.03 -8.82 12.69
CA VAL A 13 -0.30 -10.23 12.93
C VAL A 13 -1.71 -10.41 13.52
N PRO A 14 -2.18 -9.63 14.52
CA PRO A 14 -3.55 -9.73 15.00
C PRO A 14 -4.60 -9.46 13.91
N ARG A 15 -4.38 -8.47 13.04
CA ARG A 15 -5.28 -8.16 11.92
C ARG A 15 -5.31 -9.27 10.87
N LEU A 16 -4.17 -9.89 10.58
CA LEU A 16 -4.07 -11.05 9.68
C LEU A 16 -4.82 -12.25 10.25
N LYS A 17 -4.67 -12.54 11.55
CA LYS A 17 -5.42 -13.60 12.23
C LYS A 17 -6.93 -13.37 12.20
N ALA A 18 -7.37 -12.12 12.38
CA ALA A 18 -8.79 -11.77 12.37
C ALA A 18 -9.49 -11.99 11.00
N VAL A 19 -8.71 -12.19 9.93
CA VAL A 19 -9.22 -12.50 8.59
C VAL A 19 -8.81 -13.92 8.13
N ASP A 20 -8.44 -14.79 9.07
CA ASP A 20 -8.02 -16.16 8.84
C ASP A 20 -6.88 -16.29 7.81
N ALA A 21 -5.98 -15.30 7.77
CA ALA A 21 -4.84 -15.34 6.87
C ALA A 21 -3.85 -16.45 7.29
N ASP A 22 -3.38 -17.21 6.31
CA ASP A 22 -2.32 -18.19 6.51
C ASP A 22 -0.96 -17.50 6.72
N LEU A 23 -0.59 -17.34 7.99
CA LEU A 23 0.66 -16.70 8.40
C LEU A 23 1.91 -17.46 7.95
N THR A 24 1.82 -18.75 7.61
CA THR A 24 2.99 -19.51 7.14
C THR A 24 3.49 -18.99 5.78
N ARG A 25 2.56 -18.45 4.99
CA ARG A 25 2.80 -17.86 3.66
C ARG A 25 3.09 -16.36 3.68
N ILE A 26 3.11 -15.73 4.86
CA ILE A 26 3.34 -14.29 5.01
C ILE A 26 4.67 -14.07 5.71
N LYS A 27 5.60 -13.40 5.03
CA LYS A 27 6.85 -12.92 5.60
C LYS A 27 6.76 -11.41 5.78
N ILE A 28 6.89 -10.96 7.03
CA ILE A 28 6.93 -9.55 7.41
C ILE A 28 8.41 -9.20 7.57
N LEU A 29 8.83 -8.16 6.86
CA LEU A 29 10.20 -7.68 6.84
C LEU A 29 10.20 -6.26 7.42
N GLU A 30 10.97 -6.07 8.48
CA GLU A 30 11.30 -4.76 9.01
C GLU A 30 12.61 -4.33 8.35
N TYR A 31 12.54 -3.30 7.50
CA TYR A 31 13.66 -2.90 6.64
C TYR A 31 14.01 -1.42 6.91
N PRO A 32 14.57 -1.10 8.10
CA PRO A 32 14.77 0.28 8.53
C PRO A 32 15.70 1.09 7.61
N CYS A 33 16.57 0.40 6.85
CA CYS A 33 17.53 1.02 5.94
C CYS A 33 17.11 0.95 4.45
N LEU A 34 15.87 0.55 4.14
CA LEU A 34 15.40 0.51 2.75
C LEU A 34 15.12 1.92 2.22
N ASP A 35 15.89 2.32 1.21
CA ASP A 35 15.67 3.55 0.45
C ASP A 35 15.40 3.20 -1.02
N LEU A 36 14.12 3.27 -1.42
CA LEU A 36 13.66 2.95 -2.77
C LEU A 36 14.05 4.02 -3.80
N PHE A 37 14.42 5.22 -3.37
CA PHE A 37 14.91 6.26 -4.25
C PHE A 37 16.37 6.02 -4.64
N LEU A 38 17.16 5.52 -3.68
CA LEU A 38 18.52 5.08 -3.92
C LEU A 38 18.55 3.76 -4.70
N SER A 39 17.86 2.72 -4.23
CA SER A 39 17.87 1.40 -4.87
C SER A 39 16.72 0.50 -4.44
N SER A 40 16.08 -0.16 -5.42
CA SER A 40 15.11 -1.22 -5.19
C SER A 40 15.74 -2.64 -5.16
N ALA A 41 17.06 -2.75 -5.32
CA ALA A 41 17.76 -4.04 -5.37
C ALA A 41 17.56 -4.92 -4.13
N PRO A 42 17.50 -4.39 -2.89
CA PRO A 42 17.22 -5.21 -1.72
C PRO A 42 15.90 -5.99 -1.82
N LEU A 43 14.86 -5.41 -2.44
CA LEU A 43 13.58 -6.10 -2.64
C LEU A 43 13.71 -7.30 -3.59
N VAL A 44 14.57 -7.24 -4.60
CA VAL A 44 14.82 -8.37 -5.50
C VAL A 44 15.45 -9.53 -4.73
N VAL A 45 16.47 -9.22 -3.93
CA VAL A 45 17.19 -10.22 -3.13
C VAL A 45 16.23 -10.92 -2.17
N GLU A 46 15.43 -10.17 -1.44
CA GLU A 46 14.47 -10.74 -0.48
C GLU A 46 13.36 -11.55 -1.17
N ALA A 47 12.83 -11.06 -2.29
CA ALA A 47 11.81 -11.79 -3.04
C ALA A 47 12.35 -13.12 -3.60
N GLN A 48 13.62 -13.16 -4.03
CA GLN A 48 14.26 -14.40 -4.51
C GLN A 48 14.57 -15.40 -3.40
N ARG A 49 14.76 -14.93 -2.16
CA ARG A 49 14.96 -15.80 -0.98
C ARG A 49 13.67 -16.47 -0.50
N ILE A 50 12.52 -15.89 -0.82
CA ILE A 50 11.21 -16.42 -0.42
C ILE A 50 10.67 -17.31 -1.54
N PRO A 51 10.56 -18.64 -1.31
CA PRO A 51 10.02 -19.55 -2.31
C PRO A 51 8.59 -19.14 -2.69
N ASP A 52 8.32 -19.12 -4.00
CA ASP A 52 7.00 -18.78 -4.56
C ASP A 52 6.46 -17.40 -4.10
N CYS A 53 7.33 -16.41 -3.92
CA CYS A 53 6.89 -15.04 -3.67
C CYS A 53 6.06 -14.53 -4.86
N LYS A 54 4.78 -14.21 -4.64
CA LYS A 54 3.87 -13.65 -5.66
C LYS A 54 3.48 -12.20 -5.42
N LEU A 55 3.64 -11.72 -4.19
CA LEU A 55 3.14 -10.42 -3.77
C LEU A 55 4.10 -9.75 -2.78
N ILE A 56 4.49 -8.52 -3.12
CA ILE A 56 5.23 -7.62 -2.25
C ILE A 56 4.28 -6.47 -1.87
N ILE A 57 4.07 -6.28 -0.57
CA ILE A 57 3.30 -5.15 -0.03
C ILE A 57 4.30 -4.22 0.65
N ILE A 58 4.24 -2.92 0.36
CA ILE A 58 5.04 -1.88 1.00
C ILE A 58 4.09 -0.91 1.70
N ASP A 59 4.18 -0.83 3.02
CA ASP A 59 3.21 -0.12 3.85
C ASP A 59 3.86 0.72 4.98
N PRO A 60 3.77 2.06 4.91
CA PRO A 60 3.46 2.85 3.74
C PRO A 60 4.69 2.96 2.83
N VAL A 61 4.49 3.17 1.51
CA VAL A 61 5.60 3.42 0.59
C VAL A 61 6.40 4.67 0.97
N THR A 62 5.73 5.67 1.57
CA THR A 62 6.33 6.95 1.97
C THR A 62 7.41 6.82 3.03
N ALA A 63 7.40 5.75 3.83
CA ALA A 63 8.45 5.47 4.82
C ALA A 63 9.78 5.06 4.18
N PHE A 64 9.77 4.66 2.91
CA PHE A 64 10.93 4.09 2.21
C PHE A 64 11.39 4.95 1.03
N MET A 65 10.97 6.21 0.97
CA MET A 65 11.28 7.11 -0.17
C MET A 65 12.59 7.88 -0.03
N GLY A 66 13.28 7.76 1.12
CA GLY A 66 14.55 8.44 1.34
C GLY A 66 14.49 9.94 1.08
N ALA A 67 15.42 10.45 0.27
CA ALA A 67 15.51 11.86 -0.10
C ALA A 67 14.55 12.29 -1.23
N CYS A 68 13.68 11.41 -1.73
CA CYS A 68 12.76 11.74 -2.81
C CYS A 68 11.77 12.85 -2.42
N ASN A 69 11.71 13.88 -3.23
CA ASN A 69 10.64 14.87 -3.20
C ASN A 69 9.35 14.26 -3.77
N GLN A 70 8.44 13.90 -2.87
CA GLN A 70 7.17 13.24 -3.23
C GLN A 70 6.21 14.13 -4.05
N ASN A 71 6.47 15.44 -4.11
CA ASN A 71 5.73 16.37 -4.96
C ASN A 71 6.33 16.49 -6.36
N ASP A 72 7.53 15.96 -6.60
CA ASP A 72 8.15 15.92 -7.92
C ASP A 72 7.73 14.63 -8.66
N ASN A 73 6.91 14.80 -9.69
CA ASN A 73 6.42 13.69 -10.50
C ASN A 73 7.55 12.88 -11.16
N SER A 74 8.68 13.50 -11.50
CA SER A 74 9.80 12.83 -12.14
C SER A 74 10.54 11.91 -11.17
N GLU A 75 10.72 12.36 -9.93
CA GLU A 75 11.36 11.58 -8.87
C GLU A 75 10.47 10.43 -8.39
N VAL A 76 9.18 10.68 -8.18
CA VAL A 76 8.23 9.61 -7.86
C VAL A 76 8.21 8.56 -8.98
N ARG A 77 8.20 8.99 -10.25
CA ARG A 77 8.26 8.06 -11.39
C ARG A 77 9.58 7.27 -11.43
N ARG A 78 10.69 7.84 -10.97
CA ARG A 78 11.96 7.10 -10.85
C ARG A 78 11.84 5.96 -9.85
N VAL A 79 11.28 6.21 -8.66
CA VAL A 79 11.00 5.15 -7.67
C VAL A 79 10.07 4.09 -8.26
N MET A 80 8.97 4.53 -8.88
CA MET A 80 7.98 3.62 -9.48
C MET A 80 8.56 2.75 -10.60
N ARG A 81 9.48 3.28 -11.42
CA ARG A 81 10.21 2.48 -12.43
C ARG A 81 11.06 1.41 -11.77
N GLY A 82 11.81 1.75 -10.73
CA GLY A 82 12.62 0.79 -9.97
C GLY A 82 11.78 -0.33 -9.36
N LEU A 83 10.55 -0.04 -8.92
CA LEU A 83 9.60 -1.05 -8.45
C LEU A 83 9.02 -1.89 -9.61
N GLY A 84 8.76 -1.28 -10.77
CA GLY A 84 8.39 -2.00 -11.98
C GLY A 84 9.44 -3.04 -12.39
N ASP A 85 10.72 -2.69 -12.30
CA ASP A 85 11.83 -3.61 -12.57
C ASP A 85 11.89 -4.75 -11.57
N VAL A 86 11.62 -4.50 -10.27
CA VAL A 86 11.50 -5.56 -9.26
C VAL A 86 10.39 -6.53 -9.64
N ALA A 87 9.20 -6.01 -9.99
CA ALA A 87 8.05 -6.82 -10.35
C ALA A 87 8.34 -7.73 -11.55
N VAL A 88 9.01 -7.21 -12.58
CA VAL A 88 9.42 -7.99 -13.77
C VAL A 88 10.46 -9.05 -13.40
N LYS A 89 11.53 -8.67 -12.68
CA LYS A 89 12.63 -9.59 -12.34
C LYS A 89 12.20 -10.74 -11.43
N THR A 90 11.23 -10.49 -10.56
CA THR A 90 10.78 -11.45 -9.55
C THR A 90 9.46 -12.14 -9.92
N ASN A 91 8.82 -11.72 -11.02
CA ASN A 91 7.47 -12.14 -11.41
C ASN A 91 6.45 -12.00 -10.26
N THR A 92 6.48 -10.84 -9.59
CA THR A 92 5.62 -10.51 -8.45
C THR A 92 4.69 -9.35 -8.75
N ALA A 93 3.53 -9.33 -8.09
CA ALA A 93 2.72 -8.13 -7.95
C ALA A 93 3.28 -7.26 -6.81
N ILE A 94 3.22 -5.93 -6.98
CA ILE A 94 3.60 -4.97 -5.94
C ILE A 94 2.39 -4.12 -5.58
N VAL A 95 2.06 -4.05 -4.30
CA VAL A 95 1.02 -3.19 -3.75
C VAL A 95 1.66 -2.15 -2.85
N LEU A 96 1.38 -0.89 -3.14
CA LEU A 96 1.86 0.25 -2.37
C LEU A 96 0.70 0.81 -1.56
N VAL A 97 0.90 0.94 -0.25
CA VAL A 97 -0.03 1.64 0.63
C VAL A 97 0.51 3.04 0.88
N THR A 98 -0.35 4.04 0.82
CA THR A 98 0.01 5.44 1.10
C THR A 98 -1.19 6.18 1.68
N HIS A 99 -0.90 7.13 2.56
CA HIS A 99 -1.91 8.01 3.12
C HIS A 99 -2.25 9.13 2.13
N LEU A 100 -3.53 9.47 2.01
CA LEU A 100 -3.92 10.66 1.27
C LEU A 100 -3.45 11.91 2.01
N SER A 101 -2.96 12.91 1.27
CA SER A 101 -2.58 14.20 1.85
C SER A 101 -3.76 14.86 2.58
N LYS A 102 -3.52 15.36 3.80
CA LYS A 102 -4.51 15.95 4.72
C LYS A 102 -5.05 17.33 4.28
N LYS A 103 -4.97 17.73 3.00
CA LYS A 103 -5.57 19.00 2.55
C LYS A 103 -7.11 18.84 2.54
N ILE A 104 -7.70 19.17 3.68
CA ILE A 104 -9.12 18.95 4.02
C ILE A 104 -10.06 19.75 3.10
N GLU A 105 -9.63 20.90 2.59
CA GLU A 105 -10.48 21.83 1.82
C GLU A 105 -10.75 21.43 0.36
N LEU A 106 -10.01 20.47 -0.21
CA LEU A 106 -10.11 20.14 -1.62
C LEU A 106 -10.69 18.73 -1.81
N GLY A 107 -11.70 18.61 -2.69
CA GLY A 107 -12.44 17.36 -2.94
C GLY A 107 -11.56 16.17 -3.33
N VAL A 108 -12.09 14.95 -3.26
CA VAL A 108 -11.35 13.68 -3.44
C VAL A 108 -10.39 13.67 -4.63
N LYS A 109 -10.77 14.29 -5.76
CA LYS A 109 -9.92 14.42 -6.96
C LYS A 109 -8.59 15.15 -6.68
N LEU A 110 -8.59 16.16 -5.82
CA LEU A 110 -7.41 16.96 -5.47
C LEU A 110 -6.54 16.30 -4.38
N ARG A 111 -7.09 15.43 -3.54
CA ARG A 111 -6.26 14.63 -2.61
C ARG A 111 -5.41 13.60 -3.35
N VAL A 112 -5.96 13.04 -4.44
CA VAL A 112 -5.22 12.21 -5.39
C VAL A 112 -4.16 13.03 -6.15
N LEU A 113 -4.34 14.34 -6.32
CA LEU A 113 -3.32 15.20 -6.96
C LEU A 113 -2.02 15.32 -6.15
N GLY A 114 -2.06 15.20 -4.82
CA GLY A 114 -0.84 15.06 -4.00
C GLY A 114 -0.07 13.76 -4.27
N SER A 115 -0.66 12.83 -5.03
CA SER A 115 -0.10 11.54 -5.40
C SER A 115 -0.13 11.32 -6.92
N VAL A 116 -0.19 12.37 -7.75
CA VAL A 116 -0.24 12.23 -9.23
C VAL A 116 0.86 11.32 -9.74
N GLY A 117 2.10 11.49 -9.25
CA GLY A 117 3.23 10.65 -9.65
C GLY A 117 2.97 9.16 -9.43
N PHE A 118 2.38 8.79 -8.29
CA PHE A 118 1.99 7.40 -7.99
C PHE A 118 0.83 6.94 -8.86
N ALA A 119 -0.24 7.74 -8.91
CA ALA A 119 -1.47 7.37 -9.59
C ALA A 119 -1.28 7.22 -11.10
N ALA A 120 -0.44 8.08 -11.71
CA ALA A 120 -0.15 8.04 -13.13
C ALA A 120 0.84 6.94 -13.52
N ALA A 121 1.62 6.41 -12.57
CA ALA A 121 2.56 5.31 -12.81
C ALA A 121 1.96 3.93 -12.48
N ALA A 122 0.99 3.87 -11.56
CA ALA A 122 0.35 2.64 -11.15
C ALA A 122 -0.61 2.10 -12.22
N ARG A 123 -0.65 0.77 -12.37
CA ARG A 123 -1.63 0.09 -13.25
C ARG A 123 -3.06 0.18 -12.73
N SER A 124 -3.23 0.30 -11.41
CA SER A 124 -4.52 0.42 -10.76
C SER A 124 -4.36 1.21 -9.47
N VAL A 125 -5.31 2.08 -9.18
CA VAL A 125 -5.33 2.91 -7.98
C VAL A 125 -6.66 2.69 -7.28
N TRP A 126 -6.61 2.43 -5.99
CA TRP A 126 -7.77 2.22 -5.15
C TRP A 126 -7.70 3.21 -4.00
N VAL A 127 -8.82 3.85 -3.71
CA VAL A 127 -8.92 4.74 -2.56
C VAL A 127 -9.97 4.19 -1.62
N VAL A 128 -9.60 4.05 -0.35
CA VAL A 128 -10.48 3.51 0.68
C VAL A 128 -10.91 4.62 1.61
N PHE A 129 -12.21 4.86 1.70
CA PHE A 129 -12.80 5.82 2.64
C PHE A 129 -13.63 5.08 3.70
N GLN A 130 -13.69 5.65 4.89
CA GLN A 130 -14.70 5.25 5.88
C GLN A 130 -16.01 5.97 5.55
N LYS A 131 -17.13 5.24 5.62
CA LYS A 131 -18.45 5.87 5.46
C LYS A 131 -18.77 6.65 6.75
N PRO A 132 -19.19 7.93 6.67
CA PRO A 132 -19.51 8.73 7.86
C PRO A 132 -20.59 8.12 8.76
N GLU A 133 -21.50 7.36 8.14
CA GLU A 133 -22.69 6.81 8.80
C GLU A 133 -22.46 5.44 9.45
N ASP A 134 -21.33 4.77 9.14
CA ASP A 134 -20.98 3.45 9.68
C ASP A 134 -19.45 3.30 9.77
N ALA A 135 -18.90 3.44 10.98
CA ALA A 135 -17.45 3.40 11.22
C ALA A 135 -16.78 2.07 10.82
N ASP A 136 -17.54 0.98 10.70
CA ASP A 136 -17.05 -0.35 10.30
C ASP A 136 -17.19 -0.64 8.80
N THR A 137 -17.77 0.28 8.02
CA THR A 137 -17.93 0.11 6.57
C THR A 137 -16.85 0.89 5.83
N ARG A 138 -16.03 0.17 5.07
CA ARG A 138 -15.02 0.76 4.18
C ARG A 138 -15.46 0.62 2.73
N LEU A 139 -15.33 1.70 1.97
CA LEU A 139 -15.67 1.76 0.55
C LEU A 139 -14.38 1.89 -0.28
N PRO A 140 -13.81 0.78 -0.80
CA PRO A 140 -12.83 0.84 -1.88
C PRO A 140 -13.47 1.38 -3.17
N SER A 141 -12.97 2.52 -3.65
CA SER A 141 -13.33 3.10 -4.95
C SER A 141 -12.13 3.03 -5.89
N PRO A 142 -12.25 2.39 -7.07
CA PRO A 142 -11.21 2.47 -8.08
C PRO A 142 -11.13 3.90 -8.62
N VAL A 143 -9.92 4.43 -8.70
CA VAL A 143 -9.61 5.68 -9.37
C VAL A 143 -8.89 5.33 -10.66
N ARG A 144 -9.45 5.72 -11.80
CA ARG A 144 -8.77 5.49 -13.07
C ARG A 144 -7.57 6.44 -13.18
N PRO A 145 -6.43 5.99 -13.75
CA PRO A 145 -5.27 6.85 -14.01
C PRO A 145 -5.59 8.12 -14.84
N SER A 146 -6.72 8.09 -15.57
CA SER A 146 -7.26 9.21 -16.36
C SER A 146 -8.19 10.17 -15.59
N GLY A 147 -8.30 10.07 -14.27
CA GLY A 147 -9.02 11.04 -13.42
C GLY A 147 -10.54 10.83 -13.27
N SER A 148 -11.10 9.72 -13.77
CA SER A 148 -12.51 9.35 -13.53
C SER A 148 -12.65 8.33 -12.38
N MET A 149 -13.64 8.56 -11.51
CA MET A 149 -13.96 7.69 -10.38
C MET A 149 -14.83 6.53 -10.88
N GLY A 150 -14.43 5.29 -10.62
CA GLY A 150 -15.25 4.12 -10.93
C GLY A 150 -16.27 3.83 -9.81
N ARG A 151 -17.26 2.97 -10.08
CA ARG A 151 -18.21 2.50 -9.06
C ARG A 151 -17.45 1.79 -7.93
N GLY A 152 -17.64 2.24 -6.69
CA GLY A 152 -17.02 1.64 -5.51
C GLY A 152 -17.66 0.32 -5.10
N PHE A 153 -16.90 -0.48 -4.37
CA PHE A 153 -17.38 -1.70 -3.72
C PHE A 153 -17.46 -1.47 -2.21
N THR A 154 -18.37 -2.15 -1.53
CA THR A 154 -18.56 -2.02 -0.07
C THR A 154 -18.03 -3.26 0.62
N LYS A 155 -17.13 -3.10 1.60
CA LYS A 155 -16.71 -4.17 2.51
C LYS A 155 -17.17 -3.84 3.92
N HIS A 156 -17.97 -4.72 4.51
CA HIS A 156 -18.33 -4.66 5.92
C HIS A 156 -17.25 -5.35 6.77
N GLY A 157 -16.73 -4.65 7.78
CA GLY A 157 -15.79 -5.22 8.75
C GLY A 157 -16.54 -6.09 9.76
N ASN A 158 -16.19 -7.37 9.86
CA ASN A 158 -16.74 -8.26 10.88
C ASN A 158 -15.91 -8.11 12.16
N ARG A 159 -16.36 -7.31 13.14
CA ARG A 159 -15.86 -7.42 14.51
C ARG A 159 -16.65 -8.53 15.19
N SER A 160 -15.98 -9.61 15.56
CA SER A 160 -16.54 -10.55 16.52
C SER A 160 -16.84 -9.78 17.81
N ARG A 161 -18.12 -9.56 18.09
CA ARG A 161 -18.57 -9.07 19.40
C ARG A 161 -18.22 -10.18 20.39
N GLY A 162 -17.22 -9.94 21.22
CA GLY A 162 -16.96 -10.79 22.38
C GLY A 162 -18.21 -10.76 23.27
N SER A 163 -18.90 -11.89 23.31
CA SER A 163 -19.91 -12.21 24.32
C SER A 163 -19.19 -12.42 25.65
N GLY A 164 -19.17 -11.40 26.50
CA GLY A 164 -18.86 -11.57 27.92
C GLY A 164 -20.05 -12.21 28.62
N CYS A 165 -19.82 -13.39 29.21
CA CYS A 165 -20.55 -13.82 30.41
C CYS A 165 -20.06 -13.03 31.62
#